data_AF-A6IQ54-F1
#
_entry.id   AF-A6IQ54-F1
#
_cell.length_a   1.000
_cell.length_b   1.000
_cell.length_c   1.000
_cell.angle_alpha   90.00
_cell.angle_beta   90.00
_cell.angle_gamma   90.00
#
_symmetry.space_group_name_H-M   'P 1'
#
loop_
_entity.id
_entity.type
_entity.pdbx_description
1 polymer ?
#
loop_
_entity_poly.entity_id
_entity_poly.type
_entity_poly.pdbx_seq_one_letter_code
_entity_poly.pdbx_strand_id
1 'polypeptide(L)'
;MMDCQENEYRDQWGRCVTCQQCGPGQELSKDCGYGEGGDAYCIACPPRKYKSTWGHHRCQTCITCAVINRVQKANCTNTSNAICGDCLPRFYRKTRIGGLQDQECIPCTKQTPSSEVQCTFQLSLVKVDTHTLPPKEATLVALVGSLLVVFALAFLGLFFLYCKQIFNRHCQCGKYVY
;
A
#
# COMPACT_ATOMS: atom_id res chain seq x y z
N MET A 1 44.37 -21.71 -30.75
CA MET A 1 42.99 -22.15 -31.07
C MET A 1 42.15 -20.88 -31.03
N MET A 2 41.34 -20.57 -32.04
CA MET A 2 40.46 -19.40 -31.94
C MET A 2 39.33 -19.75 -30.97
N ASP A 3 39.19 -18.97 -29.91
CA ASP A 3 38.08 -19.08 -28.99
C ASP A 3 36.83 -18.50 -29.64
N CYS A 4 35.69 -19.19 -29.47
CA CYS A 4 34.42 -18.72 -29.99
C CYS A 4 33.95 -17.47 -29.26
N GLN A 5 33.23 -16.59 -29.96
CA GLN A 5 32.72 -15.34 -29.40
C GLN A 5 31.59 -15.58 -28.39
N GLU A 6 31.18 -14.51 -27.69
CA GLU A 6 30.09 -14.55 -26.69
C GLU A 6 28.77 -15.09 -27.25
N ASN A 7 28.49 -14.88 -28.54
CA ASN A 7 27.26 -15.32 -29.21
C ASN A 7 27.48 -16.55 -30.12
N GLU A 8 28.55 -17.30 -29.90
CA GLU A 8 28.91 -18.47 -30.70
C GLU A 8 29.14 -19.71 -29.84
N TYR A 9 28.75 -20.86 -30.37
CA TYR A 9 29.06 -22.17 -29.81
C TYR A 9 29.97 -22.95 -30.76
N ARG A 10 30.58 -24.03 -30.25
CA ARG A 10 31.45 -24.89 -31.04
C ARG A 10 30.69 -26.07 -31.62
N ASP A 11 30.71 -26.21 -32.94
CA ASP A 11 30.07 -27.35 -33.61
C ASP A 11 30.92 -28.63 -33.56
N GLN A 12 30.37 -29.75 -34.02
CA GLN A 12 31.04 -31.05 -34.07
C GLN A 12 32.28 -31.09 -34.97
N TRP A 13 32.45 -30.09 -35.84
CA TRP A 13 33.62 -29.92 -36.70
C TRP A 13 34.65 -28.94 -36.11
N GLY A 14 34.42 -28.46 -34.90
CA GLY A 14 35.29 -27.54 -34.19
C GLY A 14 35.19 -26.08 -34.64
N ARG A 15 34.19 -25.72 -35.46
CA ARG A 15 33.94 -24.35 -35.95
C ARG A 15 33.06 -23.57 -34.98
N CYS A 16 33.24 -22.26 -34.93
CA CYS A 16 32.36 -21.38 -34.19
C CYS A 16 31.13 -21.03 -35.03
N VAL A 17 29.95 -21.27 -34.46
CA VAL A 17 28.65 -21.08 -35.12
C VAL A 17 27.79 -20.20 -34.24
N THR A 18 27.04 -19.28 -34.85
CA THR A 18 26.17 -18.36 -34.12
C THR A 18 25.06 -19.09 -33.38
N CYS A 19 24.83 -18.68 -32.14
CA CYS A 19 23.74 -19.19 -31.32
C CYS A 19 22.37 -18.98 -31.95
N GLN A 20 21.48 -19.95 -31.73
CA GLN A 20 20.08 -19.85 -32.13
C GLN A 20 19.42 -18.60 -31.49
N GLN A 21 18.62 -17.89 -32.28
CA GLN A 21 17.84 -16.76 -31.80
C GLN A 21 16.39 -17.17 -31.55
N CYS A 22 15.87 -16.79 -30.39
CA CYS A 22 14.47 -16.95 -30.03
C CYS A 22 13.73 -15.63 -30.15
N GLY A 23 12.48 -15.72 -30.60
CA GLY A 23 11.61 -14.56 -30.80
C GLY A 23 11.05 -13.98 -29.50
N PRO A 24 10.18 -12.95 -29.61
CA PRO A 24 9.50 -12.38 -28.46
C PRO A 24 8.74 -13.44 -27.66
N GLY A 25 8.81 -13.36 -26.33
CA GLY A 25 8.19 -14.35 -25.44
C GLY A 25 8.93 -15.68 -25.32
N GLN A 26 10.13 -15.81 -25.89
CA GLN A 26 10.92 -17.04 -25.84
C GLN A 26 12.39 -16.82 -25.45
N GLU A 27 12.95 -17.75 -24.67
CA GLU A 27 14.38 -17.84 -24.33
C GLU A 27 14.97 -19.17 -24.76
N LEU A 28 16.30 -19.26 -24.83
CA LEU A 28 16.98 -20.54 -25.00
C LEU A 28 16.82 -21.39 -23.72
N SER A 29 16.68 -22.71 -23.90
CA SER A 29 16.57 -23.69 -22.80
C SER A 29 17.78 -23.70 -21.87
N LYS A 30 18.93 -23.24 -22.37
CA LYS A 30 20.18 -23.03 -21.66
C LYS A 30 20.99 -21.95 -22.34
N ASP A 31 22.02 -21.44 -21.68
CA ASP A 31 22.86 -20.40 -22.26
C ASP A 31 23.67 -20.96 -23.43
N CYS A 32 23.84 -20.12 -24.46
CA CYS A 32 24.67 -20.39 -25.62
C CYS A 32 25.66 -19.25 -25.76
N GLY A 33 26.93 -19.60 -25.93
CA GLY A 33 28.02 -18.64 -26.01
C GLY A 33 29.36 -19.25 -25.61
N TYR A 34 30.45 -18.58 -25.97
CA TYR A 34 31.82 -18.97 -25.61
C TYR A 34 32.16 -20.44 -25.94
N GLY A 35 31.60 -20.97 -27.02
CA GLY A 35 31.84 -22.36 -27.45
C GLY A 35 30.83 -23.38 -26.94
N GLU A 36 29.87 -23.00 -26.10
CA GLU A 36 28.88 -23.91 -25.50
C GLU A 36 27.43 -23.60 -25.91
N GLY A 37 26.53 -24.57 -25.68
CA GLY A 37 25.08 -24.37 -25.83
C GLY A 37 24.50 -24.57 -27.24
N GLY A 38 25.19 -25.30 -28.12
CA GLY A 38 24.76 -25.54 -29.50
C GLY A 38 23.46 -26.35 -29.67
N ASP A 39 23.07 -27.10 -28.65
CA ASP A 39 21.84 -27.90 -28.58
C ASP A 39 20.72 -27.18 -27.80
N ALA A 40 20.89 -25.87 -27.51
CA ALA A 40 19.84 -25.06 -26.93
C ALA A 40 18.69 -24.84 -27.93
N TYR A 41 17.46 -24.86 -27.44
CA TYR A 41 16.25 -24.64 -28.24
C TYR A 41 15.33 -23.63 -27.56
N CYS A 42 14.41 -23.03 -28.33
CA CYS A 42 13.53 -22.00 -27.81
C CYS A 42 12.41 -22.58 -26.93
N ILE A 43 12.29 -22.04 -25.73
CA ILE A 43 11.21 -22.31 -24.78
C ILE A 43 10.48 -21.01 -24.45
N ALA A 44 9.22 -21.10 -24.00
CA ALA A 44 8.47 -19.93 -23.56
C ALA A 44 9.13 -19.27 -22.33
N CYS A 45 9.05 -17.95 -22.23
CA CYS A 45 9.53 -17.24 -21.05
C CYS A 45 8.89 -17.80 -19.77
N PRO A 46 9.67 -18.02 -18.70
CA PRO A 46 9.14 -18.39 -17.39
C PRO A 46 8.15 -17.35 -16.84
N PRO A 47 7.30 -17.72 -15.87
CA PRO A 47 6.39 -16.78 -15.23
C PRO A 47 7.11 -15.54 -14.69
N ARG A 48 6.49 -14.36 -14.87
CA ARG A 48 7.03 -13.04 -14.49
C ARG A 48 8.32 -12.64 -15.23
N LYS A 49 8.56 -13.19 -16.42
CA LYS A 49 9.61 -12.74 -17.34
C LYS A 49 9.05 -12.39 -18.72
N TYR A 50 9.78 -11.55 -19.44
CA TYR A 50 9.42 -11.12 -20.78
C TYR A 50 10.63 -11.01 -21.71
N LYS A 51 10.37 -11.01 -23.02
CA LYS A 51 11.35 -10.66 -24.04
C LYS A 51 10.64 -10.02 -25.23
N SER A 52 11.06 -8.81 -25.61
CA SER A 52 10.41 -8.03 -26.67
C SER A 52 11.09 -8.15 -28.03
N THR A 53 12.34 -8.62 -28.07
CA THR A 53 13.16 -8.67 -29.28
C THR A 53 13.70 -10.06 -29.53
N TRP A 54 14.16 -10.29 -30.76
CA TRP A 54 14.89 -11.51 -31.12
C TRP A 54 16.26 -11.55 -30.45
N GLY A 55 16.70 -12.74 -30.01
CA GLY A 55 18.05 -12.92 -29.50
C GLY A 55 18.29 -14.27 -28.84
N HIS A 56 19.54 -14.55 -28.48
CA HIS A 56 19.95 -15.77 -27.77
C HIS A 56 19.87 -15.64 -26.24
N HIS A 57 19.80 -14.41 -25.73
CA HIS A 57 19.73 -14.13 -24.29
C HIS A 57 18.42 -14.60 -23.66
N ARG A 58 18.47 -14.81 -22.33
CA ARG A 58 17.32 -15.15 -21.48
C ARG A 58 16.30 -14.02 -21.41
N CYS A 59 15.05 -14.37 -21.10
CA CYS A 59 13.99 -13.41 -20.81
C CYS A 59 14.33 -12.58 -19.57
N GLN A 60 13.98 -11.30 -19.62
CA GLN A 60 14.20 -10.33 -18.55
C GLN A 60 13.09 -10.43 -17.50
N THR A 61 13.41 -10.11 -16.25
CA THR A 61 12.41 -10.07 -15.17
C THR A 61 11.46 -8.89 -15.37
N CYS A 62 10.16 -9.14 -15.23
CA CYS A 62 9.15 -8.09 -15.22
C CYS A 62 9.38 -7.11 -14.06
N ILE A 63 9.33 -5.80 -14.34
CA ILE A 63 9.31 -4.80 -13.28
C ILE A 63 7.93 -4.74 -12.64
N THR A 64 7.89 -4.40 -11.36
CA THR A 64 6.65 -4.09 -10.64
C THR A 64 6.64 -2.60 -10.35
N CYS A 65 5.70 -1.84 -10.93
CA CYS A 65 5.71 -0.38 -10.85
C CYS A 65 5.59 0.14 -9.40
N ALA A 66 4.92 -0.61 -8.52
CA ALA A 66 4.82 -0.28 -7.11
C ALA A 66 6.18 -0.25 -6.39
N VAL A 67 7.14 -1.09 -6.80
CA VAL A 67 8.50 -1.13 -6.19
C VAL A 67 9.26 0.17 -6.44
N ILE A 68 8.96 0.86 -7.54
CA ILE A 68 9.54 2.16 -7.89
C ILE A 68 8.55 3.32 -7.66
N ASN A 69 7.57 3.11 -6.77
CA ASN A 69 6.56 4.09 -6.37
C ASN A 69 5.79 4.72 -7.55
N ARG A 70 5.41 3.92 -8.55
CA ARG A 70 4.66 4.37 -9.73
C ARG A 70 3.37 3.59 -9.96
N VAL A 71 2.42 4.26 -10.60
CA VAL A 71 1.16 3.66 -11.05
C VAL A 71 1.44 2.70 -12.20
N GLN A 72 0.88 1.49 -12.14
CA GLN A 72 0.96 0.52 -13.23
C GLN A 72 -0.07 0.88 -14.30
N LYS A 73 0.41 1.20 -15.52
CA LYS A 73 -0.44 1.52 -16.68
C LYS A 73 -0.75 0.28 -17.51
N ALA A 74 0.19 -0.66 -17.59
CA ALA A 74 -0.01 -1.94 -18.26
C ALA A 74 0.71 -3.07 -17.51
N ASN A 75 0.12 -4.25 -17.54
CA ASN A 75 0.70 -5.45 -16.96
C ASN A 75 1.85 -5.98 -17.82
N CYS A 76 2.81 -6.62 -17.17
CA CYS A 76 3.83 -7.38 -17.88
C CYS A 76 3.20 -8.57 -18.61
N THR A 77 3.67 -8.85 -19.82
CA THR A 77 3.33 -10.02 -20.62
C THR A 77 4.59 -10.83 -20.90
N ASN A 78 4.50 -11.99 -21.55
CA ASN A 78 5.70 -12.70 -22.01
C ASN A 78 6.48 -11.90 -23.08
N THR A 79 5.85 -10.98 -23.80
CA THR A 79 6.50 -10.20 -24.88
C THR A 79 6.87 -8.77 -24.49
N SER A 80 6.37 -8.25 -23.37
CA SER A 80 6.58 -6.85 -22.99
C SER A 80 6.65 -6.67 -21.48
N ASN A 81 7.50 -5.75 -21.03
CA ASN A 81 7.55 -5.37 -19.63
C ASN A 81 6.26 -4.68 -19.17
N ALA A 82 6.09 -4.54 -17.85
CA ALA A 82 5.07 -3.64 -17.30
C ALA A 82 5.38 -2.18 -17.70
N ILE A 83 4.32 -1.41 -17.99
CA ILE A 83 4.45 0.01 -18.29
C ILE A 83 4.13 0.79 -17.02
N CYS A 84 5.12 1.54 -16.52
CA CYS A 84 4.97 2.37 -15.34
C CYS A 84 4.68 3.82 -15.72
N GLY A 85 3.65 4.37 -15.07
CA GLY A 85 3.20 5.74 -15.25
C GLY A 85 3.81 6.70 -14.24
N ASP A 86 2.96 7.62 -13.81
CA ASP A 86 3.29 8.69 -12.87
C ASP A 86 3.54 8.14 -11.47
N CYS A 87 4.14 8.97 -10.61
CA CYS A 87 4.39 8.59 -9.22
C CYS A 87 3.06 8.29 -8.51
N LEU A 88 3.11 7.33 -7.59
CA LEU A 88 1.99 7.03 -6.71
C LEU A 88 1.64 8.26 -5.85
N PRO A 89 0.41 8.35 -5.33
CA PRO A 89 0.06 9.38 -4.36
C PRO A 89 1.08 9.43 -3.21
N ARG A 90 1.41 10.64 -2.75
CA ARG A 90 2.44 10.90 -1.73
C ARG A 90 3.89 10.66 -2.19
N PHE A 91 4.12 10.54 -3.49
CA PHE A 91 5.44 10.57 -4.09
C PHE A 91 5.50 11.65 -5.17
N TYR A 92 6.67 12.26 -5.34
CA TYR A 92 6.90 13.31 -6.33
C TYR A 92 8.23 13.13 -7.06
N ARG A 93 8.36 13.77 -8.23
CA ARG A 93 9.63 13.84 -8.96
C ARG A 93 10.35 15.13 -8.63
N LYS A 94 11.58 15.03 -8.16
CA LYS A 94 12.41 16.22 -7.94
C LYS A 94 13.02 16.70 -9.26
N THR A 95 12.98 18.00 -9.49
CA THR A 95 13.73 18.62 -10.59
C THR A 95 15.18 18.84 -10.15
N ARG A 96 16.15 18.35 -10.91
CA ARG A 96 17.58 18.61 -10.64
C ARG A 96 17.92 20.08 -10.95
N ILE A 97 19.04 20.56 -10.43
CA ILE A 97 19.50 21.96 -10.54
C ILE A 97 19.67 22.42 -12.01
N GLY A 98 19.69 21.49 -12.98
CA GLY A 98 19.69 21.79 -14.42
C GLY A 98 18.32 21.68 -15.13
N GLY A 99 17.20 21.64 -14.40
CA GLY A 99 15.86 21.56 -14.99
C GLY A 99 15.44 20.16 -15.47
N LEU A 100 16.32 19.16 -15.36
CA LEU A 100 15.99 17.76 -15.69
C LEU A 100 15.16 17.14 -14.56
N GLN A 101 13.95 16.66 -14.88
CA GLN A 101 13.16 15.88 -13.93
C GLN A 101 13.86 14.56 -13.62
N ASP A 102 14.02 14.27 -12.33
CA ASP A 102 14.48 12.96 -11.91
C ASP A 102 13.43 11.88 -12.25
N GLN A 103 13.91 10.68 -12.55
CA GLN A 103 13.05 9.53 -12.80
C GLN A 103 12.63 8.85 -11.49
N GLU A 104 13.27 9.19 -10.38
CA GLU A 104 12.93 8.65 -9.07
C GLU A 104 11.69 9.34 -8.48
N CYS A 105 10.80 8.54 -7.90
CA CYS A 105 9.65 8.99 -7.16
C CYS A 105 10.02 9.04 -5.67
N ILE A 106 10.19 10.26 -5.15
CA ILE A 106 10.64 10.55 -3.78
C ILE A 106 9.43 10.68 -2.87
N PRO A 107 9.43 10.08 -1.67
CA PRO A 107 8.31 10.20 -0.75
C PRO A 107 8.14 11.65 -0.25
N CYS A 108 6.89 12.09 -0.17
CA CYS A 108 6.56 13.34 0.48
C CYS A 108 6.88 13.27 1.98
N THR A 109 7.60 14.27 2.48
CA THR A 109 7.93 14.43 3.90
C THR A 109 7.36 15.75 4.40
N LYS A 110 7.40 15.97 5.73
CA LYS A 110 7.05 17.28 6.31
C LYS A 110 7.92 18.44 5.80
N GLN A 111 9.11 18.13 5.30
CA GLN A 111 10.07 19.09 4.77
C GLN A 111 9.91 19.30 3.26
N THR A 112 9.02 18.55 2.59
CA THR A 112 8.79 18.73 1.16
C THR A 112 8.18 20.10 0.91
N PRO A 113 8.73 20.90 -0.03
CA PRO A 113 8.21 22.22 -0.33
C PRO A 113 6.72 22.20 -0.69
N SER A 114 5.97 23.19 -0.19
CA SER A 114 4.53 23.35 -0.50
C SER A 114 4.24 23.61 -1.98
N SER A 115 5.26 24.00 -2.77
CA SER A 115 5.16 24.11 -4.22
C SER A 115 4.92 22.77 -4.91
N GLU A 116 5.23 21.66 -4.25
CA GLU A 116 4.98 20.33 -4.78
C GLU A 116 3.51 19.96 -4.60
N VAL A 117 2.72 20.12 -5.66
CA VAL A 117 1.26 19.93 -5.64
C VAL A 117 0.89 18.50 -5.21
N GLN A 118 1.69 17.50 -5.62
CA GLN A 118 1.49 16.08 -5.25
C GLN A 118 1.73 15.81 -3.76
N CYS A 119 2.50 16.68 -3.09
CA CYS A 119 2.81 16.62 -1.67
C CYS A 119 2.12 17.72 -0.87
N THR A 120 1.24 18.50 -1.52
CA THR A 120 0.39 19.43 -0.79
C THR A 120 -0.54 18.55 0.03
N PHE A 121 -0.19 18.42 1.31
CA PHE A 121 -1.13 17.97 2.30
C PHE A 121 -2.26 18.98 2.23
N GLN A 122 -3.31 18.65 1.48
CA GLN A 122 -4.63 19.00 1.97
C GLN A 122 -4.60 18.39 3.36
N LEU A 123 -4.38 19.24 4.36
CA LEU A 123 -5.11 19.09 5.59
C LEU A 123 -6.59 19.06 5.14
N SER A 124 -7.04 17.89 4.66
CA SER A 124 -8.04 17.24 5.47
C SER A 124 -7.42 17.24 6.87
N LEU A 125 -7.65 18.35 7.59
CA LEU A 125 -8.60 18.29 8.66
C LEU A 125 -9.59 17.21 8.22
N VAL A 126 -9.23 15.96 8.51
CA VAL A 126 -10.08 15.15 9.32
C VAL A 126 -10.44 16.13 10.43
N LYS A 127 -11.46 16.97 10.16
CA LYS A 127 -12.59 17.08 11.04
C LYS A 127 -12.74 15.63 11.39
N VAL A 128 -12.17 15.28 12.54
CA VAL A 128 -12.48 14.05 13.20
C VAL A 128 -13.97 14.09 13.06
N ASP A 129 -14.48 13.28 12.13
CA ASP A 129 -15.86 12.90 12.11
C ASP A 129 -15.96 12.28 13.48
N THR A 130 -16.27 13.19 14.42
CA THR A 130 -16.94 12.98 15.67
C THR A 130 -17.83 11.85 15.31
N HIS A 131 -17.42 10.65 15.75
CA HIS A 131 -17.98 9.39 15.35
C HIS A 131 -19.44 9.67 15.07
N THR A 132 -19.83 9.64 13.79
CA THR A 132 -21.25 9.63 13.46
C THR A 132 -21.69 8.28 13.97
N LEU A 133 -22.00 8.27 15.28
CA LEU A 133 -22.57 7.14 15.96
C LEU A 133 -23.78 6.78 15.12
N PRO A 134 -23.88 5.53 14.64
CA PRO A 134 -25.05 5.12 13.89
C PRO A 134 -26.30 5.52 14.70
N PRO A 135 -27.41 5.94 14.05
CA PRO A 135 -28.56 6.59 14.71
C PRO A 135 -29.21 5.77 15.83
N LYS A 136 -28.79 4.51 16.00
CA LYS A 136 -29.20 3.56 17.03
C LYS A 136 -28.43 3.69 18.35
N GLU A 137 -27.20 4.21 18.34
CA GLU A 137 -26.34 4.30 19.53
C GLU A 137 -26.54 5.63 20.28
N ALA A 138 -26.85 6.71 19.57
CA ALA A 138 -27.17 8.00 20.18
C ALA A 138 -28.50 7.95 20.98
N THR A 139 -29.47 7.18 20.50
CA THR A 139 -30.76 6.96 21.18
C THR A 139 -30.59 6.12 22.44
N LEU A 140 -29.73 5.09 22.41
CA LEU A 140 -29.47 4.24 23.57
C LEU A 140 -28.74 5.02 24.67
N VAL A 141 -27.73 5.82 24.32
CA VAL A 141 -27.01 6.68 25.28
C VAL A 141 -27.93 7.74 25.89
N ALA A 142 -28.80 8.36 25.10
CA ALA A 142 -29.79 9.31 25.60
C ALA A 142 -30.76 8.65 26.58
N LEU A 143 -31.30 7.46 26.24
CA LEU A 143 -32.23 6.72 27.10
C LEU A 143 -31.59 6.28 28.42
N VAL A 144 -30.37 5.72 28.36
CA VAL A 144 -29.64 5.29 29.56
C VAL A 144 -29.27 6.49 30.43
N GLY A 145 -28.83 7.60 29.82
CA GLY A 145 -28.54 8.84 30.53
C GLY A 145 -29.77 9.41 31.24
N SER A 146 -30.93 9.44 30.56
CA SER A 146 -32.18 9.90 31.17
C SER A 146 -32.62 9.01 32.32
N LEU A 147 -32.51 7.68 32.20
CA LEU A 147 -32.81 6.74 33.28
C LEU A 147 -31.94 7.00 34.52
N LEU A 148 -30.64 7.19 34.33
CA LEU A 148 -29.70 7.49 35.43
C LEU A 148 -30.07 8.78 36.18
N VAL A 149 -30.47 9.82 35.44
CA VAL A 149 -30.91 11.09 36.06
C VAL A 149 -32.19 10.90 36.87
N VAL A 150 -33.17 10.15 36.34
CA VAL A 150 -34.43 9.86 37.05
C VAL A 150 -34.17 9.08 38.33
N PHE A 151 -33.31 8.04 38.28
CA PHE A 151 -32.93 7.30 39.47
C PHE A 151 -32.24 8.19 40.51
N ALA A 152 -31.31 9.05 40.10
CA ALA A 152 -30.65 9.98 41.00
C ALA A 152 -31.64 10.92 41.70
N LEU A 153 -32.61 11.47 40.97
CA LEU A 153 -33.65 12.33 41.53
C LEU A 153 -34.58 11.58 42.49
N ALA A 154 -34.94 10.33 42.18
CA ALA A 154 -35.75 9.49 43.07
C ALA A 154 -35.01 9.17 44.38
N PHE A 155 -33.72 8.82 44.31
CA PHE A 155 -32.90 8.59 45.50
C PHE A 155 -32.75 9.85 46.34
N LEU A 156 -32.54 11.01 45.73
CA LEU A 156 -32.50 12.29 46.44
C LEU A 156 -33.85 12.58 47.12
N GLY A 157 -34.97 12.40 46.40
CA GLY A 157 -36.31 12.58 46.97
C GLY A 157 -36.59 11.65 48.14
N LEU A 158 -36.27 10.36 48.01
CA LEU A 158 -36.38 9.38 49.09
C LEU A 158 -35.47 9.72 50.27
N PHE A 159 -34.25 10.19 50.02
CA PHE A 159 -33.36 10.65 51.08
C PHE A 159 -33.93 11.87 51.80
N PHE A 160 -34.48 12.86 51.09
CA PHE A 160 -35.16 13.99 51.70
C PHE A 160 -36.39 13.58 52.52
N LEU A 161 -37.20 12.65 52.01
CA LEU A 161 -38.36 12.11 52.73
C LEU A 161 -37.92 11.30 53.96
N TYR A 162 -36.84 10.53 53.85
CA TYR A 162 -36.25 9.76 54.93
C TYR A 162 -35.68 10.68 56.02
N CYS A 163 -34.90 11.70 55.63
CA CYS A 163 -34.42 12.74 56.54
C CYS A 163 -35.57 13.48 57.21
N LYS A 164 -36.64 13.83 56.47
CA LYS A 164 -37.83 14.46 57.02
C LYS A 164 -38.57 13.53 57.99
N GLN A 165 -38.65 12.24 57.70
CA GLN A 165 -39.30 11.25 58.57
C GLN A 165 -38.48 11.02 59.85
N ILE A 166 -37.15 10.95 59.76
CA ILE A 166 -36.26 10.90 60.91
C ILE A 166 -36.37 12.17 61.74
N PHE A 167 -36.34 13.34 61.11
CA PHE A 167 -36.49 14.62 61.80
C PHE A 167 -37.86 14.73 62.48
N ASN A 168 -38.93 14.32 61.80
CA ASN A 168 -40.26 14.26 62.39
C ASN A 168 -40.36 13.24 63.54
N ARG A 169 -39.65 12.11 63.47
CA ARG A 169 -39.56 11.14 64.58
C ARG A 169 -38.75 11.68 65.76
N HIS A 170 -37.66 12.40 65.52
CA HIS A 170 -36.88 13.03 66.59
C HIS A 170 -37.57 14.26 67.20
N CYS A 171 -38.40 15.00 66.44
CA CYS A 171 -39.23 16.07 66.98
C CYS A 171 -40.45 15.57 67.78
N GLN A 172 -40.85 14.30 67.65
CA GLN A 172 -41.85 13.69 68.54
C GLN A 172 -41.29 13.16 69.88
N CYS A 173 -39.97 13.15 70.08
CA CYS A 173 -39.37 12.97 71.42
C CYS A 173 -39.27 14.28 72.23
N GLY A 174 -39.78 15.40 71.72
CA GLY A 174 -39.82 16.69 72.41
C GLY A 174 -41.20 17.17 72.87
N LYS A 175 -42.28 16.38 72.62
CA LYS A 175 -43.65 16.73 73.03
C LYS A 175 -44.51 15.49 73.33
N TYR A 176 -44.15 14.74 74.36
CA TYR A 176 -45.10 14.14 75.28
C TYR A 176 -44.54 14.32 76.70
N VAL A 177 -45.22 15.19 77.45
CA VAL A 177 -44.98 15.51 78.86
C VAL A 177 -45.63 14.39 79.71
N TYR A 178 -44.87 13.84 80.66
CA TYR A 178 -45.21 13.70 82.08
C TYR A 178 -43.92 13.55 82.89
#